data_AF-A0A934NJN1-F1
#
_entry.id   AF-A0A934NJN1-F1
#
_cell.length_a   1.000
_cell.length_b   1.000
_cell.length_c   1.000
_cell.angle_alpha   90.00
_cell.angle_beta   90.00
_cell.angle_gamma   90.00
#
_symmetry.space_group_name_H-M   'P 1'
#
loop_
_entity.id
_entity.type
_entity.pdbx_description
1 polymer ?
#
loop_
_entity_poly.entity_id
_entity_poly.type
_entity_poly.pdbx_seq_one_letter_code
_entity_poly.pdbx_strand_id
1 'polypeptide(L)'
;MGTDVDEYQLEIQAIRSTLTKLRADEADPELIEEYEAELRILVALYQAATETLQAGVTDRRLGDVLADLGFGDWTMENVYSFIYDAALDMEVAGHDLAARVSQTDFVGALLSAEE
;
A
#
# COMPACT_ATOMS: atom_id res chain seq x y z
N MET A 1 -8.99 -17.72 10.86
CA MET A 1 -7.86 -16.79 10.66
C MET A 1 -8.31 -15.93 9.50
N GLY A 2 -8.98 -14.82 9.80
CA GLY A 2 -9.32 -13.84 8.76
C GLY A 2 -8.01 -13.20 8.35
N THR A 3 -7.74 -13.16 7.06
CA THR A 3 -6.47 -12.72 6.50
C THR A 3 -6.35 -11.20 6.66
N ASP A 4 -5.22 -10.69 7.14
CA ASP A 4 -4.94 -9.25 7.30
C ASP A 4 -5.24 -8.43 6.03
N VAL A 5 -5.14 -9.07 4.87
CA VAL A 5 -5.63 -8.59 3.55
C VAL A 5 -7.06 -8.03 3.63
N ASP A 6 -7.98 -8.76 4.26
CA ASP A 6 -9.38 -8.39 4.38
C ASP A 6 -9.56 -7.14 5.24
N GLU A 7 -8.71 -6.91 6.24
CA GLU A 7 -8.81 -5.76 7.13
C GLU A 7 -8.46 -4.46 6.40
N TYR A 8 -7.38 -4.45 5.62
CA TYR A 8 -7.04 -3.30 4.76
C TYR A 8 -8.12 -3.04 3.71
N GLN A 9 -8.67 -4.10 3.11
CA GLN A 9 -9.74 -3.95 2.13
C GLN A 9 -11.03 -3.41 2.76
N LEU A 10 -11.34 -3.83 3.99
CA LEU A 10 -12.47 -3.31 4.76
C LEU A 10 -12.28 -1.84 5.10
N GLU A 11 -11.08 -1.43 5.50
CA GLU A 11 -10.75 -0.03 5.79
C GLU A 11 -10.92 0.86 4.56
N ILE A 12 -10.39 0.46 3.40
CA ILE A 12 -10.58 1.15 2.12
C ILE A 12 -12.07 1.32 1.80
N GLN A 13 -12.89 0.29 2.03
CA GLN A 13 -14.33 0.36 1.80
C GLN A 13 -15.06 1.26 2.82
N ALA A 14 -14.61 1.27 4.07
CA ALA A 14 -15.13 2.14 5.10
C ALA A 14 -14.88 3.61 4.74
N ILE A 15 -13.66 3.97 4.33
CA ILE A 15 -13.30 5.33 3.92
C ILE A 15 -14.09 5.75 2.68
N ARG A 16 -14.22 4.89 1.66
CA ARG A 16 -15.07 5.16 0.48
C ARG A 16 -16.53 5.41 0.85
N SER A 17 -17.06 4.64 1.79
CA SER A 17 -18.43 4.82 2.27
C SER A 17 -18.58 6.13 3.03
N THR A 18 -17.59 6.51 3.84
CA THR A 18 -17.55 7.80 4.54
C THR A 18 -17.49 8.96 3.57
N LEU A 19 -16.60 8.93 2.57
CA LEU A 19 -16.52 9.93 1.50
C LEU A 19 -17.85 10.08 0.76
N THR A 20 -18.53 8.97 0.47
CA THR A 20 -19.83 8.99 -0.20
C THR A 20 -20.88 9.70 0.66
N LYS A 21 -20.87 9.47 1.97
CA LYS A 21 -21.75 10.17 2.93
C LYS A 21 -21.40 11.65 3.05
N LEU A 22 -20.12 11.99 3.19
CA LEU A 22 -19.64 13.39 3.27
C LEU A 22 -20.06 14.18 2.03
N ARG A 23 -19.90 13.59 0.84
CA ARG A 23 -20.38 14.21 -0.42
C ARG A 23 -21.89 14.37 -0.48
N ALA A 24 -22.64 13.40 0.06
CA ALA A 24 -24.10 13.47 0.10
C ALA A 24 -24.63 14.48 1.12
N ASP A 25 -23.88 14.75 2.18
CA ASP A 25 -24.20 15.73 3.23
C ASP A 25 -23.73 17.15 2.90
N GLU A 26 -23.14 17.36 1.70
CA GLU A 26 -22.49 18.63 1.31
C GLU A 26 -21.46 19.11 2.36
N ALA A 27 -20.73 18.16 2.94
CA ALA A 27 -19.67 18.44 3.91
C ALA A 27 -18.54 19.28 3.29
N ASP A 28 -17.68 19.83 4.16
CA ASP A 28 -16.56 20.69 3.74
C ASP A 28 -15.74 20.06 2.62
N PRO A 29 -15.54 20.76 1.48
CA PRO A 29 -14.80 20.22 0.34
C PRO A 29 -13.35 19.92 0.71
N GLU A 30 -12.75 20.70 1.61
CA GLU A 30 -11.40 20.47 2.14
C GLU A 30 -11.29 19.12 2.86
N LEU A 31 -12.31 18.76 3.66
CA LEU A 31 -12.36 17.48 4.36
C LEU A 31 -12.51 16.31 3.36
N ILE A 32 -13.35 16.49 2.33
CA ILE A 32 -13.52 15.49 1.27
C ILE A 32 -12.20 15.28 0.52
N GLU A 33 -11.49 16.35 0.18
CA GLU A 33 -10.18 16.28 -0.48
C GLU A 33 -9.13 15.57 0.38
N GLU A 34 -9.09 15.82 1.69
CA GLU A 34 -8.20 15.14 2.62
C GLU A 34 -8.46 13.64 2.67
N TYR A 35 -9.72 13.22 2.87
CA TYR A 35 -10.09 11.80 2.84
C TYR A 35 -9.85 11.15 1.48
N GLU A 36 -10.02 11.88 0.37
CA GLU A 36 -9.70 11.37 -0.96
C GLU A 36 -8.21 11.15 -1.17
N ALA A 37 -7.37 12.05 -0.65
CA ALA A 37 -5.92 11.90 -0.69
C ALA A 37 -5.49 10.68 0.14
N GLU A 38 -5.99 10.55 1.37
CA GLU A 38 -5.72 9.39 2.24
C GLU A 38 -6.17 8.08 1.57
N LEU A 39 -7.38 8.05 1.01
CA LEU A 39 -7.88 6.89 0.30
C LEU A 39 -7.00 6.50 -0.89
N ARG A 40 -6.53 7.47 -1.68
CA ARG A 40 -5.64 7.18 -2.82
C ARG A 40 -4.35 6.53 -2.34
N ILE A 41 -3.77 7.03 -1.25
CA ILE A 41 -2.54 6.48 -0.66
C ILE A 41 -2.78 5.04 -0.21
N LEU A 42 -3.82 4.80 0.59
CA LEU A 42 -4.15 3.45 1.08
C LEU A 42 -4.41 2.47 -0.06
N VAL A 43 -5.15 2.90 -1.09
CA VAL A 43 -5.43 2.06 -2.28
C VAL A 43 -4.14 1.75 -3.04
N ALA A 44 -3.26 2.73 -3.25
CA ALA A 44 -2.01 2.53 -3.96
C ALA A 44 -1.09 1.57 -3.20
N LEU A 45 -0.93 1.74 -1.89
CA LEU A 45 -0.14 0.84 -1.03
C LEU A 45 -0.69 -0.59 -1.07
N TYR A 46 -2.01 -0.73 -0.91
CA TYR A 46 -2.66 -2.04 -0.91
C TYR A 46 -2.55 -2.74 -2.27
N GLN A 47 -2.71 -2.01 -3.37
CA GLN A 47 -2.53 -2.54 -4.73
C GLN A 47 -1.09 -3.00 -4.94
N ALA A 48 -0.11 -2.14 -4.65
CA ALA A 48 1.30 -2.46 -4.79
C ALA A 48 1.68 -3.69 -3.93
N ALA A 49 1.16 -3.79 -2.70
CA ALA A 49 1.39 -4.94 -1.82
C ALA A 49 0.78 -6.22 -2.37
N THR A 50 -0.44 -6.14 -2.90
CA THR A 50 -1.11 -7.28 -3.51
C THR A 50 -0.38 -7.76 -4.76
N GLU A 51 0.05 -6.84 -5.64
CA GLU A 51 0.81 -7.15 -6.85
C GLU A 51 2.17 -7.78 -6.51
N THR A 52 2.88 -7.20 -5.53
CA THR A 52 4.15 -7.72 -5.04
C THR A 52 3.99 -9.12 -4.45
N LEU A 53 3.00 -9.30 -3.57
CA LEU A 53 2.68 -10.58 -2.95
C LEU A 53 2.38 -11.66 -4.00
N GLN A 54 1.59 -11.33 -5.02
CA GLN A 54 1.28 -12.24 -6.14
C GLN A 54 2.52 -12.57 -6.97
N ALA A 55 3.42 -11.61 -7.20
CA ALA A 55 4.68 -11.86 -7.90
C ALA A 55 5.56 -12.86 -7.12
N GLY A 56 5.64 -12.73 -5.79
CA GLY A 56 6.39 -13.64 -4.92
C GLY A 56 5.83 -15.06 -4.81
N VAL A 57 4.57 -15.29 -5.20
CA VAL A 57 4.05 -16.66 -5.37
C VAL A 57 4.80 -17.38 -6.50
N THR A 58 5.22 -16.64 -7.53
CA THR A 58 5.95 -17.20 -8.68
C THR A 58 7.46 -17.19 -8.45
N ASP A 59 7.98 -16.18 -7.75
CA ASP A 59 9.41 -16.01 -7.50
C ASP A 59 9.74 -16.06 -5.99
N ARG A 60 10.31 -17.18 -5.53
CA ARG A 60 10.67 -17.36 -4.12
C ARG A 60 11.76 -16.40 -3.64
N ARG A 61 12.60 -15.87 -4.55
CA ARG A 61 13.70 -14.97 -4.16
C ARG A 61 13.18 -13.71 -3.48
N LEU A 62 12.00 -13.24 -3.89
CA LEU A 62 11.32 -12.12 -3.23
C LEU A 62 11.05 -12.40 -1.75
N GLY A 63 10.65 -13.64 -1.43
CA GLY A 63 10.48 -14.11 -0.06
C GLY A 63 11.78 -14.09 0.75
N ASP A 64 12.86 -14.61 0.17
CA ASP A 64 14.17 -14.64 0.81
C ASP A 64 14.71 -13.22 1.06
N VAL A 65 14.61 -12.30 0.08
CA VAL A 65 15.07 -10.91 0.25
C VAL A 65 14.23 -10.16 1.28
N LEU A 66 12.90 -10.34 1.29
CA LEU A 66 12.03 -9.71 2.30
C LEU A 66 12.41 -10.15 3.73
N ALA A 67 12.74 -11.44 3.90
CA ALA A 67 13.21 -11.98 5.16
C ALA A 67 14.61 -11.43 5.54
N ASP A 68 15.52 -11.31 4.58
CA ASP A 68 16.87 -10.75 4.79
C ASP A 68 16.84 -9.27 5.21
N LEU A 69 15.92 -8.49 4.64
CA LEU A 69 15.63 -7.12 5.04
C LEU A 69 15.04 -6.99 6.45
N GLY A 70 14.66 -8.10 7.09
CA GLY A 70 14.18 -8.14 8.47
C GLY A 70 12.67 -7.99 8.63
N PHE A 71 11.90 -7.99 7.54
CA PHE A 71 10.43 -7.96 7.61
C PHE A 71 9.83 -9.34 7.93
N GLY A 72 10.58 -10.43 7.74
CA GLY A 72 10.19 -11.79 8.14
C GLY A 72 9.62 -12.63 6.99
N ASP A 73 8.67 -13.53 7.31
CA ASP A 73 8.05 -14.44 6.33
C ASP A 73 7.30 -13.69 5.21
N TRP A 74 7.14 -14.36 4.06
CA TRP A 74 6.39 -13.81 2.92
C TRP A 74 4.88 -13.83 3.17
N THR A 75 4.39 -12.81 3.88
CA THR A 75 2.97 -12.59 4.21
C THR A 75 2.51 -11.22 3.73
N MET A 76 1.19 -11.02 3.59
CA MET A 76 0.66 -9.71 3.20
C MET A 76 1.08 -8.61 4.17
N GLU A 77 1.03 -8.86 5.49
CA GLU A 77 1.41 -7.89 6.51
C GLU A 77 2.86 -7.41 6.35
N ASN A 78 3.77 -8.36 6.12
CA ASN A 78 5.20 -8.06 5.98
C ASN A 78 5.50 -7.37 4.64
N VAL A 79 4.88 -7.82 3.54
CA VAL A 79 5.00 -7.16 2.23
C VAL A 79 4.41 -5.75 2.27
N TYR A 80 3.26 -5.56 2.92
CA TYR A 80 2.65 -4.25 3.11
C TYR A 80 3.55 -3.34 3.94
N SER A 81 4.14 -3.85 5.03
CA SER A 81 5.08 -3.09 5.86
C SER A 81 6.32 -2.64 5.07
N PHE A 82 6.87 -3.50 4.22
CA PHE A 82 7.98 -3.13 3.32
C PHE A 82 7.59 -2.00 2.37
N ILE A 83 6.42 -2.12 1.72
CA ILE A 83 5.94 -1.09 0.79
C ILE A 83 5.63 0.22 1.52
N TYR A 84 5.06 0.15 2.72
CA TYR A 84 4.80 1.31 3.55
C TYR A 84 6.10 2.02 3.96
N ASP A 85 7.11 1.28 4.39
CA ASP A 85 8.42 1.81 4.73
C ASP A 85 9.11 2.46 3.51
N ALA A 86 9.11 1.78 2.37
CA ALA A 86 9.64 2.31 1.12
C ALA A 86 8.86 3.55 0.66
N ALA A 87 7.54 3.59 0.85
CA ALA A 87 6.70 4.75 0.55
C ALA A 87 7.02 5.94 1.47
N LEU A 88 7.26 5.70 2.76
CA LEU A 88 7.70 6.73 3.70
C LEU A 88 9.06 7.32 3.30
N ASP A 89 10.00 6.50 2.86
CA ASP A 89 11.29 6.97 2.35
C ASP A 89 11.13 7.82 1.06
N MET A 90 10.10 7.56 0.26
CA MET A 90 9.75 8.35 -0.93
C MET A 90 9.03 9.67 -0.61
N GLU A 91 8.37 9.79 0.56
CA GLU A 91 7.57 10.95 0.97
C GLU A 91 8.43 12.14 1.43
N VAL A 92 9.39 12.58 0.59
CA VAL A 92 10.33 13.66 0.96
C VAL A 92 9.78 15.06 0.64
N ALA A 93 8.77 15.23 -0.23
CA ALA A 93 8.27 16.57 -0.55
C ALA A 93 6.91 16.57 -1.29
N GLY A 94 5.80 16.51 -0.55
CA GLY A 94 4.50 17.09 -0.93
C GLY A 94 3.89 16.71 -2.28
N HIS A 95 4.38 15.66 -2.95
CA HIS A 95 3.88 15.16 -4.22
C HIS A 95 3.14 13.85 -3.96
N ASP A 96 1.98 13.70 -4.62
CA ASP A 96 1.02 12.59 -4.53
C ASP A 96 1.72 11.22 -4.32
N LEU A 97 1.84 10.80 -3.05
CA LEU A 97 2.51 9.57 -2.65
C LEU A 97 1.87 8.36 -3.35
N ALA A 98 0.53 8.37 -3.45
CA ALA A 98 -0.22 7.34 -4.15
C ALA A 98 0.23 7.19 -5.62
N ALA A 99 0.42 8.29 -6.34
CA ALA A 99 0.91 8.25 -7.71
C ALA A 99 2.34 7.69 -7.80
N ARG A 100 3.21 7.96 -6.82
CA ARG A 100 4.57 7.42 -6.77
C ARG A 100 4.56 5.93 -6.48
N VAL A 101 3.86 5.50 -5.43
CA VAL A 101 3.69 4.09 -5.07
C VAL A 101 3.15 3.30 -6.27
N SER A 102 2.14 3.83 -6.97
CA SER A 102 1.59 3.17 -8.15
C SER A 102 2.53 3.10 -9.37
N GLN A 103 3.55 3.97 -9.44
CA GLN A 103 4.55 3.99 -10.51
C GLN A 103 5.82 3.22 -10.14
N THR A 104 6.03 2.93 -8.86
CA THR A 104 7.20 2.22 -8.37
C THR A 104 7.01 0.72 -8.54
N ASP A 105 7.97 0.10 -9.22
CA ASP A 105 8.04 -1.35 -9.33
C ASP A 105 8.72 -1.94 -8.08
N PHE A 106 7.93 -2.26 -7.05
CA PHE A 106 8.44 -2.79 -5.77
C PHE A 106 9.04 -4.18 -5.92
N VAL A 107 8.58 -4.97 -6.89
CA VAL A 107 9.12 -6.29 -7.22
C VAL A 107 10.57 -6.15 -7.71
N GLY A 108 10.82 -5.28 -8.68
CA GLY A 108 12.14 -4.98 -9.19
C GLY A 108 13.03 -4.32 -8.14
N ALA A 109 12.46 -3.46 -7.28
CA ALA A 109 13.20 -2.85 -6.17
C ALA A 109 13.70 -3.91 -5.17
N LEU A 110 12.85 -4.86 -4.78
CA LEU A 110 13.21 -6.01 -3.94
C LEU A 110 14.31 -6.86 -4.61
N LEU A 111 14.14 -7.22 -5.88
CA LEU A 111 15.14 -8.02 -6.60
C LEU A 111 16.49 -7.31 -6.76
N SER A 112 16.47 -5.98 -6.90
CA SER A 112 17.70 -5.18 -7.00
C SER A 112 18.39 -4.97 -5.65
N ALA A 113 17.68 -5.17 -4.53
CA ALA A 113 18.26 -5.11 -3.19
C ALA A 113 19.08 -6.36 -2.82
N GLU A 114 18.98 -7.44 -3.61
CA GLU A 114 19.78 -8.68 -3.45
C GLU A 114 21.23 -8.55 -3.98
N GLU A 115 21.54 -7.52 -4.80
CA GLU A 115 22.84 -7.36 -5.50
C GLU A 115 23.95 -6.66 -4.69
#